data_AF-A0A5B1KW24-F1
#
_entry.id   AF-A0A5B1KW24-F1
#
_cell.length_a   1.000
_cell.length_b   1.000
_cell.length_c   1.000
_cell.angle_alpha   90.00
_cell.angle_beta   90.00
_cell.angle_gamma   90.00
#
_symmetry.space_group_name_H-M   'P 1'
#
loop_
_entity.id
_entity.type
_entity.pdbx_description
1 polymer ?
#
loop_
_entity_poly.entity_id
_entity_poly.type
_entity_poly.pdbx_seq_one_letter_code
_entity_poly.pdbx_strand_id
1 'polypeptide(L)'
;NYELNGQVPVLPIKGKGKIHVDLKTTQINVDANYEEKLGDDGKKHWHITKWSYTFELKDKSDVVFENLFDGNEVLGQAARELIANNGNDIIKEIGSPMIKAAVARVMKNIERFFKAIPVEDLILN
;
A
#
# COMPACT_ATOMS: atom_id res chain seq x y z
N ASN A 1 2.52 -14.14 -5.31
CA ASN A 1 1.42 -15.10 -5.60
C ASN A 1 0.14 -14.48 -5.08
N TYR A 2 -0.97 -14.70 -5.78
CA TYR A 2 -2.29 -14.23 -5.38
C TYR A 2 -3.27 -15.40 -5.35
N GLU A 3 -4.32 -15.24 -4.55
CA GLU A 3 -5.55 -16.01 -4.62
C GLU A 3 -6.69 -14.99 -4.54
N LEU A 4 -7.50 -14.91 -5.59
CA LEU A 4 -8.55 -13.92 -5.73
C LEU A 4 -9.89 -14.65 -5.85
N ASN A 5 -10.84 -14.19 -5.06
CA ASN A 5 -12.26 -14.47 -5.23
C ASN A 5 -13.00 -13.18 -4.84
N GLY A 6 -13.28 -12.35 -5.84
CA GLY A 6 -13.80 -11.00 -5.61
C GLY A 6 -14.66 -10.50 -6.76
N GLN A 7 -15.14 -9.27 -6.62
CA GLN A 7 -15.96 -8.59 -7.61
C GLN A 7 -15.33 -7.24 -7.93
N VAL A 8 -14.96 -7.05 -9.19
CA VAL A 8 -14.67 -5.73 -9.76
C VAL A 8 -15.98 -5.25 -10.37
N PRO A 9 -16.35 -3.95 -10.41
CA PRO A 9 -17.74 -3.46 -10.38
C PRO A 9 -18.80 -4.13 -11.29
N VAL A 10 -18.42 -4.79 -12.38
CA VAL A 10 -19.31 -5.52 -13.30
C VAL A 10 -18.93 -6.99 -13.56
N LEU A 11 -17.83 -7.50 -12.98
CA LEU A 11 -17.35 -8.87 -13.26
C LEU A 11 -16.83 -9.56 -11.99
N PRO A 12 -17.39 -10.72 -11.61
CA PRO A 12 -16.77 -11.62 -10.63
C PRO A 12 -15.45 -12.14 -11.19
N ILE A 13 -14.35 -11.93 -10.46
CA ILE A 13 -13.02 -12.40 -10.86
C ILE A 13 -12.55 -13.42 -9.83
N LYS A 14 -12.16 -14.60 -10.32
CA LYS A 14 -11.52 -15.64 -9.53
C LYS A 14 -10.23 -16.10 -10.18
N GLY A 15 -9.26 -16.51 -9.39
CA GLY A 15 -8.02 -17.08 -9.90
C GLY A 15 -6.96 -17.26 -8.84
N LYS A 16 -5.93 -18.02 -9.18
CA LYS A 16 -4.77 -18.25 -8.33
C LYS A 16 -3.53 -18.37 -9.18
N GLY A 17 -2.52 -17.55 -8.90
CA GLY A 17 -1.33 -17.51 -9.73
C GLY A 17 -0.35 -16.41 -9.36
N LYS A 18 0.40 -15.93 -10.37
CA LYS A 18 1.21 -14.72 -10.24
C LYS A 18 0.38 -13.49 -10.56
N ILE A 19 0.76 -12.40 -9.92
CA ILE A 19 0.21 -11.08 -10.18
C ILE A 19 1.40 -10.17 -10.46
N HIS A 20 1.28 -9.34 -11.48
CA HIS A 20 2.21 -8.27 -11.79
C HIS A 20 1.47 -6.95 -11.68
N VAL A 21 2.03 -6.02 -10.92
CA VAL A 21 1.45 -4.70 -10.67
C VAL A 21 2.55 -3.67 -10.87
N ASP A 22 2.29 -2.72 -11.76
CA ASP A 22 3.14 -1.55 -11.97
C ASP A 22 2.33 -0.28 -11.66
N LEU A 23 2.78 0.46 -10.65
CA LEU A 23 2.19 1.73 -10.21
C LEU A 23 3.16 2.86 -10.54
N LYS A 24 3.02 3.43 -11.76
CA LYS A 24 3.97 4.40 -12.32
C LYS A 24 4.21 5.62 -11.42
N THR A 25 3.14 6.35 -11.13
CA THR A 25 3.19 7.49 -10.21
C THR A 25 2.15 7.29 -9.11
N THR A 26 2.65 7.01 -7.91
CA THR A 26 1.84 6.88 -6.69
C THR A 26 2.25 7.96 -5.71
N GLN A 27 1.29 8.79 -5.30
CA GLN A 27 1.46 9.74 -4.22
C GLN A 27 0.87 9.15 -2.95
N ILE A 28 1.65 9.11 -1.87
CA ILE A 28 1.20 8.71 -0.54
C ILE A 28 1.41 9.90 0.39
N ASN A 29 0.35 10.37 1.03
CA ASN A 29 0.43 11.39 2.05
C ASN A 29 0.21 10.72 3.41
N VAL A 30 1.04 11.06 4.39
CA VAL A 30 0.94 10.53 5.76
C VAL A 30 0.86 11.69 6.72
N ASP A 31 -0.17 11.66 7.57
CA ASP A 31 -0.32 12.57 8.69
C ASP A 31 -0.02 11.79 9.96
N ALA A 32 0.96 12.24 10.75
CA ALA A 32 1.38 11.58 11.97
C ALA A 32 1.46 12.57 13.14
N ASN A 33 0.82 12.20 14.24
CA ASN A 33 0.97 12.88 15.52
C ASN A 33 2.10 12.20 16.30
N TYR A 34 2.90 13.02 16.99
CA TYR A 34 3.96 12.54 17.87
C TYR A 34 3.99 13.33 19.17
N GLU A 35 4.63 12.75 20.18
CA GLU A 35 4.87 13.36 21.49
C GLU A 35 6.32 13.18 21.91
N GLU A 36 6.81 14.06 22.79
CA GLU A 36 8.12 13.90 23.42
C GLU A 36 8.01 13.03 24.68
N LYS A 37 8.91 12.05 24.81
CA LYS A 37 9.08 11.26 26.04
C LYS A 37 10.52 11.24 26.49
N LEU A 38 10.73 11.15 27.79
CA LEU A 38 12.05 10.88 28.35
C LEU A 38 12.41 9.42 28.04
N GLY A 39 13.54 9.20 27.38
CA GLY A 39 14.12 7.89 27.14
C GLY A 39 14.95 7.41 28.34
N ASP A 40 15.38 6.15 28.28
CA ASP A 40 16.23 5.53 29.31
C ASP A 40 17.62 6.20 29.42
N ASP A 41 18.01 6.94 28.38
CA ASP A 41 19.22 7.77 28.32
C ASP A 41 19.07 9.14 29.02
N GLY A 42 17.89 9.44 29.56
CA GLY A 42 17.58 10.72 30.19
C GLY A 42 17.38 11.88 29.20
N LYS A 43 17.31 11.60 27.90
CA LYS A 43 17.05 12.59 26.85
C LYS A 43 15.62 12.49 26.35
N LYS A 44 15.13 13.54 25.69
CA LYS A 44 13.81 13.51 25.07
C LYS A 44 13.89 12.84 23.70
N HIS A 45 12.94 11.97 23.40
CA HIS A 45 12.76 11.27 22.12
C HIS A 45 11.34 11.47 21.61
N TRP A 46 11.16 11.43 20.29
CA TRP A 46 9.82 11.47 19.70
C TRP A 46 9.17 10.08 19.67
N HIS A 47 7.87 10.04 19.90
CA HIS A 47 7.05 8.84 19.83
C HIS A 47 5.81 9.11 18.99
N ILE A 48 5.60 8.34 17.93
CA ILE A 48 4.42 8.42 17.07
C ILE A 48 3.24 7.83 17.83
N THR A 49 2.23 8.65 18.09
CA THR A 49 1.02 8.27 18.86
C THR A 49 -0.10 7.79 17.96
N LYS A 50 -0.25 8.43 16.80
CA LYS A 50 -1.28 8.12 15.80
C LYS A 50 -0.79 8.53 14.43
N TRP A 51 -1.18 7.80 13.41
CA TRP A 51 -1.01 8.24 12.03
C TRP A 51 -2.18 7.78 11.17
N SER A 52 -2.41 8.50 10.09
CA SER A 52 -3.31 8.17 8.99
C SER A 52 -2.59 8.39 7.67
N TYR A 53 -3.11 7.79 6.61
CA TYR A 53 -2.55 7.99 5.28
C TYR A 53 -3.66 8.06 4.24
N THR A 54 -3.36 8.74 3.16
CA THR A 54 -4.10 8.69 1.90
C THR A 54 -3.14 8.29 0.79
N PHE A 55 -3.68 7.74 -0.29
CA PHE A 55 -2.89 7.47 -1.48
C PHE A 55 -3.69 7.81 -2.74
N GLU A 56 -2.96 8.24 -3.76
CA GLU A 56 -3.50 8.59 -5.07
C GLU A 56 -2.62 7.98 -6.16
N LEU A 57 -3.27 7.34 -7.12
CA LEU A 57 -2.65 6.84 -8.35
C LEU A 57 -2.79 7.95 -9.40
N LYS A 58 -1.70 8.68 -9.66
CA LYS A 58 -1.72 9.83 -10.57
C LYS A 58 -1.72 9.41 -12.04
N ASP A 59 -1.08 8.27 -12.30
CA ASP A 59 -1.05 7.65 -13.62
C ASP A 59 -1.90 6.38 -13.66
N LYS A 60 -2.13 5.87 -14.87
CA LYS A 60 -2.74 4.57 -15.09
C LYS A 60 -1.82 3.46 -14.58
N SER A 61 -2.36 2.60 -13.72
CA SER A 61 -1.70 1.40 -13.21
C SER A 61 -1.86 0.24 -14.19
N ASP A 62 -0.79 -0.53 -14.37
CA ASP A 62 -0.80 -1.75 -15.16
C ASP A 62 -0.90 -2.96 -14.22
N VAL A 63 -1.97 -3.75 -14.37
CA VAL A 63 -2.27 -4.89 -13.50
C VAL A 63 -2.50 -6.13 -14.34
N VAL A 64 -1.80 -7.21 -14.03
CA VAL A 64 -1.91 -8.49 -14.73
C VAL A 64 -2.07 -9.62 -13.72
N PHE A 65 -3.17 -10.35 -13.84
CA PHE A 65 -3.39 -11.59 -13.10
C PHE A 65 -3.19 -12.78 -14.04
N GLU A 66 -2.28 -13.68 -13.68
CA GLU A 66 -2.12 -14.95 -14.37
C GLU A 66 -3.15 -15.97 -13.88
N ASN A 67 -3.55 -16.91 -14.73
CA ASN A 67 -4.43 -18.02 -14.36
C ASN A 67 -5.79 -17.59 -13.75
N LEU A 68 -6.42 -16.59 -14.37
CA LEU A 68 -7.82 -16.25 -14.09
C LEU A 68 -8.75 -17.38 -14.55
N PHE A 69 -9.85 -17.57 -13.83
CA PHE A 69 -10.89 -18.57 -14.12
C PHE A 69 -10.34 -19.96 -14.37
N ASP A 70 -9.33 -20.36 -13.57
CA ASP A 70 -8.70 -21.68 -13.67
C ASP A 70 -8.15 -21.99 -15.08
N GLY A 71 -7.73 -20.94 -15.80
CA GLY A 71 -7.12 -21.04 -17.13
C GLY A 71 -8.11 -20.94 -18.30
N ASN A 72 -9.40 -20.67 -18.07
CA ASN A 72 -10.35 -20.47 -19.16
C ASN A 72 -9.98 -19.25 -20.01
N GLU A 73 -9.58 -19.48 -21.27
CA GLU A 73 -9.04 -18.41 -22.13
C GLU A 73 -10.07 -17.35 -22.51
N VAL A 74 -11.33 -17.74 -22.74
CA VAL A 74 -12.39 -16.80 -23.15
C VAL A 74 -12.73 -15.83 -22.01
N LEU A 75 -12.99 -16.37 -20.81
CA LEU A 75 -13.27 -15.56 -19.63
C LEU A 75 -12.02 -14.79 -19.18
N GLY A 76 -10.86 -15.42 -19.27
CA GLY A 76 -9.58 -14.81 -18.96
C GLY A 76 -9.26 -13.62 -19.85
N GLN A 77 -9.51 -13.71 -21.16
CA GLN A 77 -9.27 -12.63 -22.11
C GLN A 77 -10.18 -11.43 -21.82
N ALA A 78 -11.48 -11.65 -21.67
CA ALA A 78 -12.42 -10.58 -21.33
C ALA A 78 -12.06 -9.88 -20.01
N ALA A 79 -11.65 -10.64 -18.99
CA ALA A 79 -11.21 -10.05 -17.73
C ALA A 79 -9.89 -9.28 -17.86
N ARG A 80 -8.90 -9.78 -18.62
CA ARG A 80 -7.64 -9.06 -18.84
C ARG A 80 -7.88 -7.68 -19.46
N GLU A 81 -8.76 -7.58 -20.45
CA GLU A 81 -9.10 -6.31 -21.09
C GLU A 81 -9.78 -5.35 -20.11
N LEU A 82 -10.72 -5.87 -19.31
CA LEU A 82 -11.37 -5.08 -18.26
C LEU A 82 -10.35 -4.59 -17.22
N ILE A 83 -9.44 -5.47 -16.79
CA ILE A 83 -8.40 -5.14 -15.82
C ILE A 83 -7.44 -4.08 -16.38
N ALA A 84 -6.98 -4.26 -17.61
CA ALA A 84 -6.08 -3.34 -18.28
C ALA A 84 -6.70 -1.95 -18.45
N ASN A 85 -8.02 -1.85 -18.58
CA ASN A 85 -8.72 -0.56 -18.70
C ASN A 85 -9.04 0.09 -17.34
N ASN A 86 -9.10 -0.68 -16.26
CA ASN A 86 -9.56 -0.23 -14.94
C ASN A 86 -8.52 -0.46 -13.82
N GLY A 87 -7.23 -0.48 -14.15
CA GLY A 87 -6.16 -0.83 -13.22
C GLY A 87 -6.18 -0.02 -11.91
N ASN A 88 -6.46 1.29 -11.97
CA ASN A 88 -6.51 2.13 -10.76
C ASN A 88 -7.65 1.73 -9.81
N ASP A 89 -8.83 1.42 -10.34
CA ASP A 89 -9.97 1.02 -9.53
C ASP A 89 -9.77 -0.35 -8.92
N ILE A 90 -9.11 -1.25 -9.65
CA ILE A 90 -8.71 -2.55 -9.12
C ILE A 90 -7.75 -2.40 -7.94
N ILE A 91 -6.73 -1.55 -8.07
CA ILE A 91 -5.79 -1.32 -6.97
C ILE A 91 -6.51 -0.69 -5.76
N LYS A 92 -7.46 0.22 -5.97
CA LYS A 92 -8.25 0.79 -4.88
C LYS A 92 -9.13 -0.25 -4.18
N GLU A 93 -9.78 -1.14 -4.93
CA GLU A 93 -10.72 -2.11 -4.38
C GLU A 93 -10.00 -3.26 -3.66
N ILE A 94 -8.99 -3.85 -4.30
CA ILE A 94 -8.35 -5.09 -3.81
C ILE A 94 -6.88 -4.91 -3.41
N GLY A 95 -6.21 -3.86 -3.88
CA GLY A 95 -4.81 -3.56 -3.57
C GLY A 95 -4.60 -2.72 -2.30
N SER A 96 -5.62 -2.00 -1.83
CA SER A 96 -5.55 -1.12 -0.66
C SER A 96 -4.93 -1.76 0.59
N PRO A 97 -5.23 -3.02 0.97
CA PRO A 97 -4.58 -3.66 2.11
C PRO A 97 -3.07 -3.82 1.98
N MET A 98 -2.57 -4.04 0.76
CA MET A 98 -1.13 -4.18 0.49
C MET A 98 -0.40 -2.85 0.64
N ILE A 99 -0.99 -1.76 0.12
CA ILE A 99 -0.47 -0.40 0.29
C ILE A 99 -0.46 -0.04 1.78
N LYS A 100 -1.54 -0.34 2.52
CA LYS A 100 -1.62 -0.14 3.97
C LYS A 100 -0.47 -0.82 4.70
N ALA A 101 -0.20 -2.08 4.38
CA ALA A 101 0.86 -2.86 5.00
C ALA A 101 2.25 -2.27 4.70
N ALA A 102 2.48 -1.79 3.48
CA ALA A 102 3.72 -1.11 3.11
C ALA A 102 3.92 0.19 3.90
N VAL A 103 2.91 1.06 3.94
CA VAL A 103 2.97 2.33 4.71
C VAL A 103 3.17 2.05 6.20
N ALA A 104 2.44 1.08 6.76
CA ALA A 104 2.59 0.70 8.16
C ALA A 104 4.02 0.21 8.49
N ARG A 105 4.67 -0.49 7.57
CA ARG A 105 6.07 -0.91 7.73
C ARG A 105 7.03 0.27 7.73
N VAL A 106 6.81 1.26 6.86
CA VAL A 106 7.60 2.50 6.85
C VAL A 106 7.41 3.26 8.17
N MET A 107 6.17 3.47 8.60
CA MET A 107 5.86 4.15 9.86
C MET A 107 6.47 3.46 11.08
N LYS A 108 6.48 2.11 11.11
CA LYS A 108 7.17 1.35 12.15
C LYS A 108 8.67 1.59 12.18
N ASN A 109 9.30 1.80 11.02
CA ASN A 109 10.73 2.11 10.96
C ASN A 109 11.02 3.55 11.36
N ILE A 110 10.16 4.51 10.98
CA ILE A 110 10.27 5.91 11.45
C ILE A 110 10.12 5.96 12.98
N GLU A 111 9.15 5.25 13.55
CA GLU A 111 8.97 5.14 15.00
C GLU A 111 10.23 4.59 15.70
N ARG A 112 10.88 3.59 15.11
CA ARG A 112 12.14 3.05 15.65
C ARG A 112 13.26 4.07 15.59
N PHE A 113 13.33 4.85 14.52
CA PHE A 113 14.32 5.91 14.37
C PHE A 113 14.09 7.04 15.40
N PHE A 114 12.86 7.53 15.55
CA PHE A 114 12.50 8.57 16.51
C PHE A 114 12.73 8.19 17.97
N LYS A 115 12.60 6.90 18.31
CA LYS A 115 12.93 6.36 19.64
C LYS A 115 14.42 6.18 19.89
N ALA A 116 15.24 6.15 18.83
CA ALA A 116 16.66 5.87 18.94
C ALA A 116 17.51 7.14 18.97
N ILE A 117 16.98 8.25 18.45
CA ILE A 117 17.70 9.52 18.30
C ILE A 117 17.01 10.59 19.16
N PRO A 118 17.74 11.25 20.08
CA PRO A 118 17.23 12.37 20.86
C PRO A 118 16.72 13.52 19.99
N VAL A 119 15.69 14.22 20.46
CA VAL A 119 15.08 15.37 19.76
C VAL A 119 16.08 16.47 19.45
N GLU A 120 17.01 16.73 20.39
CA GLU A 120 18.07 17.74 20.23
C GLU A 120 18.98 17.48 19.03
N ASP A 121 19.12 16.22 18.60
CA ASP A 121 19.94 15.83 17.45
C ASP A 121 19.14 15.84 16.13
N LEU A 122 17.80 16.01 16.20
CA LEU A 122 16.89 15.99 15.04
C LEU A 122 16.43 17.38 14.60
N ILE A 123 16.58 18.39 15.45
CA ILE A 123 16.17 19.77 15.17
C ILE A 123 17.38 20.61 14.75
N LEU A 124 17.17 21.53 13.82
CA LEU A 124 18.15 22.57 13.52
C LEU A 124 18.01 23.67 14.58
N ASN A 125 19.14 23.98 15.22
CA ASN A 125 19.26 25.08 16.18
C ASN A 125 19.09 26.45 15.52
#